data_AF-A0A7S1U593-F1
#
_entry.id   AF-A0A7S1U593-F1
#
_cell.length_a   1.000
_cell.length_b   1.000
_cell.length_c   1.000
_cell.angle_alpha   90.00
_cell.angle_beta   90.00
_cell.angle_gamma   90.00
#
_symmetry.space_group_name_H-M   'P 1'
#
loop_
_entity.id
_entity.type
_entity.pdbx_description
1 polymer ?
#
loop_
_entity_poly.entity_id
_entity_poly.type
_entity_poly.pdbx_seq_one_letter_code
_entity_poly.pdbx_strand_id
1 'polypeptide(L)'
;RDAADEEDGAEGQAERLEPEELRRRYARHVKQNAVYQSIDASITEVLFLHPESALNGSGGGGAEFVCYDALVRGAGKAPRTYMTCVTAVDGAELFAAARGSSLLAQGPPVAAPPPCFDAA
;
A
#
# COMPACT_ATOMS: atom_id res chain seq x y z
N ARG A 1 7.15 47.97 13.77
CA ARG A 1 6.58 47.85 12.42
C ARG A 1 7.56 46.98 11.64
N ASP A 2 7.32 45.71 11.31
CA ASP A 2 6.22 44.76 11.46
C ASP A 2 6.88 43.38 11.24
N ALA A 3 6.63 42.41 12.12
CA ALA A 3 5.77 41.24 11.90
C ALA A 3 6.57 39.96 11.56
N ALA A 4 6.32 38.95 12.39
CA ALA A 4 6.74 37.57 12.32
C ALA A 4 6.43 36.90 10.98
N ASP A 5 7.18 35.85 10.64
CA ASP A 5 6.53 34.62 10.19
C ASP A 5 7.33 33.42 10.71
N GLU A 6 6.69 32.72 11.63
CA GLU A 6 7.09 31.41 12.16
C GLU A 6 6.83 30.38 11.06
N GLU A 7 7.86 29.81 10.45
CA GLU A 7 7.68 28.60 9.65
C GLU A 7 7.51 27.42 10.59
N ASP A 8 6.25 27.20 10.94
CA ASP A 8 5.72 26.03 11.65
C ASP A 8 5.98 24.78 10.81
N GLY A 9 7.08 24.10 11.14
CA GLY A 9 7.45 22.79 10.60
C GLY A 9 6.48 21.73 11.09
N ALA A 10 5.29 21.67 10.49
CA ALA A 10 4.37 20.56 10.64
C ALA A 10 4.92 19.35 9.87
N GLU A 11 5.94 18.70 10.43
CA GLU A 11 6.27 17.31 10.12
C GLU A 11 5.08 16.46 10.55
N GLY A 12 4.11 16.34 9.64
CA GLY A 12 3.00 15.41 9.80
C GLY A 12 3.57 14.01 9.88
N GLN A 13 3.68 13.50 11.11
CA GLN A 13 3.97 12.09 11.37
C GLN A 13 2.94 11.29 10.58
N ALA A 14 3.40 10.63 9.51
CA ALA A 14 2.58 9.77 8.70
C ALA A 14 2.27 8.51 9.52
N GLU A 15 1.22 8.61 10.31
CA GLU A 15 0.71 7.57 11.18
C GLU A 15 0.37 6.35 10.31
N ARG A 16 1.00 5.21 10.62
CA ARG A 16 0.71 3.94 9.96
C ARG A 16 -0.70 3.52 10.37
N LEU A 17 -1.65 3.69 9.46
CA LEU A 17 -3.05 3.38 9.70
C LEU A 17 -3.28 1.87 9.69
N GLU A 18 -4.15 1.39 10.58
CA GLU A 18 -4.60 0.01 10.52
C GLU A 18 -5.44 -0.23 9.25
N PRO A 19 -5.48 -1.46 8.70
CA PRO A 19 -6.19 -1.76 7.45
C PRO A 19 -7.64 -1.29 7.42
N GLU A 20 -8.34 -1.35 8.56
CA GLU A 20 -9.73 -0.89 8.69
C GLU A 20 -9.86 0.64 8.66
N GLU A 21 -8.90 1.36 9.24
CA GLU A 21 -8.87 2.82 9.27
C GLU A 21 -8.51 3.39 7.90
N LEU A 22 -7.56 2.74 7.21
CA LEU A 22 -7.25 2.96 5.81
C LEU A 22 -8.51 2.82 4.96
N ARG A 23 -9.27 1.73 5.13
CA ARG A 23 -10.55 1.54 4.44
C ARG A 23 -11.54 2.64 4.76
N ARG A 24 -11.73 3.04 6.02
CA ARG A 24 -12.66 4.13 6.40
C ARG A 24 -12.24 5.48 5.84
N ARG A 25 -10.96 5.83 5.96
CA ARG A 25 -10.38 7.13 5.54
C ARG A 25 -10.45 7.28 4.03
N TYR A 26 -10.22 6.20 3.29
CA TYR A 26 -10.19 6.21 1.83
C TYR A 26 -11.42 5.62 1.15
N ALA A 27 -12.45 5.17 1.89
CA ALA A 27 -13.70 4.61 1.34
C ALA A 27 -14.34 5.48 0.24
N ARG A 28 -14.23 6.81 0.35
CA ARG A 28 -14.74 7.77 -0.65
C ARG A 28 -13.90 7.81 -1.93
N HIS A 29 -12.63 7.41 -1.86
CA HIS A 29 -11.67 7.36 -2.97
C HIS A 29 -11.63 6.00 -3.68
N VAL A 30 -12.12 4.95 -3.02
CA VAL A 30 -12.26 3.59 -3.57
C VAL A 30 -13.15 3.54 -4.82
N LYS A 31 -14.00 4.55 -5.05
CA LYS A 31 -14.85 4.60 -6.25
C LYS A 31 -14.06 4.78 -7.57
N GLN A 32 -12.78 5.17 -7.55
CA GLN A 32 -12.04 5.43 -8.79
C GLN A 32 -10.60 4.93 -8.83
N ASN A 33 -9.94 4.59 -7.70
CA ASN A 33 -8.59 4.02 -7.73
C ASN A 33 -8.45 2.93 -6.67
N ALA A 34 -7.78 1.82 -7.01
CA ALA A 34 -7.38 0.81 -6.04
C ALA A 34 -6.28 1.37 -5.11
N VAL A 35 -6.33 0.94 -3.84
CA VAL A 35 -5.54 1.46 -2.73
C VAL A 35 -4.63 0.35 -2.20
N TYR A 36 -3.32 0.63 -2.13
CA TYR A 36 -2.29 -0.34 -1.78
C TYR A 36 -1.43 0.14 -0.62
N GLN A 37 -0.88 -0.83 0.12
CA GLN A 37 0.11 -0.62 1.16
C GLN A 37 1.44 -1.20 0.71
N SER A 38 2.54 -0.45 0.91
CA SER A 38 3.88 -0.96 0.63
C SER A 38 4.31 -1.99 1.66
N ILE A 39 5.07 -3.00 1.24
CA ILE A 39 5.81 -3.90 2.13
C ILE A 39 7.07 -3.26 2.70
N ASP A 40 7.58 -2.21 2.04
CA ASP A 40 8.69 -1.40 2.55
C ASP A 40 8.18 -0.49 3.66
N ALA A 41 8.66 -0.74 4.89
CA ALA A 41 8.25 -0.02 6.08
C ALA A 41 8.65 1.48 6.08
N SER A 42 9.58 1.89 5.22
CA SER A 42 9.92 3.32 5.04
C SER A 42 8.81 4.10 4.34
N ILE A 43 7.93 3.42 3.59
CA ILE A 43 6.79 4.01 2.90
C ILE A 43 5.56 3.85 3.79
N THR A 44 5.29 4.89 4.56
CA THR A 44 4.13 4.95 5.49
C THR A 44 2.86 5.47 4.83
N GLU A 45 3.00 6.09 3.65
CA GLU A 45 1.88 6.64 2.91
C GLU A 45 1.11 5.58 2.11
N VAL A 46 -0.15 5.91 1.83
CA VAL A 46 -1.04 5.06 1.06
C VAL A 46 -0.79 5.26 -0.43
N LEU A 47 -0.69 4.16 -1.17
CA LEU A 47 -0.35 4.16 -2.58
C LEU A 47 -1.60 3.97 -3.44
N PHE A 48 -1.67 4.72 -4.54
CA PHE A 48 -2.76 4.66 -5.50
C PHE A 48 -2.24 4.17 -6.85
N LEU A 49 -3.07 3.49 -7.63
CA LEU A 49 -2.75 3.29 -9.05
C LEU A 49 -2.69 4.64 -9.76
N HIS A 50 -1.68 4.82 -10.61
CA HIS A 50 -1.66 5.98 -11.50
C HIS A 50 -2.91 5.98 -12.39
N PRO A 51 -3.53 7.15 -12.68
CA PRO A 51 -4.73 7.23 -13.49
C PRO A 51 -4.63 6.55 -14.87
N GLU A 52 -3.44 6.58 -15.46
CA GLU A 52 -3.13 5.99 -16.77
C GLU A 52 -2.78 4.49 -16.70
N SER A 53 -2.75 3.89 -15.51
CA SER A 53 -2.48 2.46 -15.38
C SER A 53 -3.58 1.65 -16.06
N ALA A 54 -3.19 0.62 -16.82
CA ALA A 54 -4.15 -0.32 -17.42
C ALA A 54 -4.96 -1.11 -16.37
N LEU A 55 -4.45 -1.18 -15.13
CA LEU A 55 -5.15 -1.78 -14.00
C LEU A 55 -6.18 -0.82 -13.37
N ASN A 56 -6.21 0.44 -13.81
CA ASN A 56 -7.18 1.41 -13.33
C ASN A 56 -8.48 1.32 -14.16
N GLY A 57 -9.60 1.05 -13.51
CA GLY A 57 -10.92 1.03 -14.16
C GLY A 57 -11.36 -0.31 -14.77
N SER A 58 -10.54 -1.36 -14.70
CA SER A 58 -11.05 -2.73 -14.91
C SER A 58 -12.01 -3.05 -13.76
N GLY A 59 -13.32 -3.06 -14.02
CA GLY A 59 -14.40 -3.19 -13.02
C GLY A 59 -14.45 -4.49 -12.20
N GLY A 60 -13.33 -5.20 -12.01
CA GLY A 60 -13.16 -6.28 -11.06
C GLY A 60 -12.09 -5.86 -10.04
N GLY A 61 -12.35 -6.12 -8.76
CA GLY A 61 -11.48 -5.77 -7.64
C GLY A 61 -10.00 -5.91 -8.00
N GLY A 62 -9.26 -4.82 -7.78
CA GLY A 62 -7.86 -4.74 -8.18
C GLY A 62 -7.05 -5.95 -7.71
N ALA A 63 -5.98 -6.27 -8.46
CA ALA A 63 -5.08 -7.35 -8.12
C ALA A 63 -4.63 -7.23 -6.65
N GLU A 64 -4.64 -8.35 -5.92
CA GLU A 64 -4.30 -8.38 -4.49
C GLU A 64 -2.86 -7.92 -4.26
N PHE A 65 -1.94 -8.38 -5.12
CA PHE A 65 -0.54 -7.97 -5.13
C PHE A 65 -0.17 -7.31 -6.45
N VAL A 66 0.66 -6.26 -6.35
CA VAL A 66 1.18 -5.54 -7.50
C VAL A 66 2.66 -5.22 -7.29
N CYS A 67 3.41 -5.23 -8.38
CA CYS A 67 4.73 -4.62 -8.45
C CYS A 67 4.64 -3.30 -9.21
N TYR A 68 5.47 -2.33 -8.84
CA TYR A 68 5.56 -1.03 -9.49
C TYR A 68 7.03 -0.68 -9.75
N ASP A 69 7.26 0.19 -10.74
CA ASP A 69 8.61 0.66 -11.07
C ASP A 69 9.01 1.87 -10.23
N ALA A 70 8.13 2.89 -10.17
CA ALA A 70 8.40 4.12 -9.45
C ALA A 70 7.15 4.69 -8.78
N LEU A 71 7.39 5.49 -7.74
CA LEU A 71 6.39 6.30 -7.06
C LEU A 71 6.46 7.75 -7.53
N VAL A 72 5.30 8.31 -7.88
CA VAL A 72 5.17 9.70 -8.30
C VAL A 72 4.18 10.41 -7.41
N ARG A 73 4.59 11.52 -6.80
CA ARG A 73 3.70 12.37 -5.99
C ARG A 73 2.95 13.35 -6.89
N GLY A 74 1.62 13.28 -6.85
CA GLY A 74 0.76 14.23 -7.53
C GLY A 74 0.83 15.62 -6.87
N ALA A 75 0.72 16.66 -7.70
CA ALA A 75 0.64 18.04 -7.21
C ALA A 75 -0.79 18.37 -6.72
N GLY A 76 -0.90 19.14 -5.63
CA GLY A 76 -2.19 19.65 -5.15
C GLY A 76 -2.22 19.93 -3.66
N LYS A 77 -3.37 20.43 -3.17
CA LYS A 77 -3.60 20.73 -1.74
C LYS A 77 -3.59 19.48 -0.84
N ALA A 78 -3.84 18.30 -1.42
CA ALA A 78 -3.71 17.01 -0.76
C ALA A 78 -2.99 16.06 -1.73
N PRO A 79 -1.64 16.10 -1.77
CA PRO A 79 -0.87 15.32 -2.72
C PRO A 79 -1.10 13.82 -2.46
N ARG A 80 -1.30 13.06 -3.54
CA ARG A 80 -1.41 11.59 -3.49
C ARG A 80 -0.18 10.98 -4.13
N THR A 81 0.21 9.81 -3.65
CA THR A 81 1.35 9.07 -4.19
C THR A 81 0.87 7.94 -5.07
N TYR A 82 1.28 7.99 -6.33
CA TYR A 82 0.83 7.08 -7.38
C TYR A 82 1.94 6.11 -7.76
N MET A 83 1.58 4.85 -7.94
CA MET A 83 2.44 3.82 -8.49
C MET A 83 2.38 3.84 -10.01
N THR A 84 3.54 3.83 -10.66
CA THR A 84 3.70 3.82 -12.12
C THR A 84 4.20 2.46 -12.61
N CYS A 85 3.90 2.14 -13.88
CA CYS A 85 4.26 0.86 -14.52
C CYS A 85 3.84 -0.36 -13.69
N VAL A 86 2.59 -0.35 -13.23
CA VAL A 86 2.08 -1.35 -12.30
C VAL A 86 1.76 -2.66 -13.00
N THR A 87 2.25 -3.77 -12.45
CA THR A 87 1.97 -5.13 -12.93
C THR A 87 1.31 -5.93 -11.81
N ALA A 88 0.21 -6.62 -12.12
CA ALA A 88 -0.44 -7.55 -11.21
C ALA A 88 0.41 -8.82 -11.03
N VAL A 89 0.50 -9.34 -9.81
CA VAL A 89 1.29 -10.53 -9.49
C VAL A 89 0.46 -11.51 -8.66
N ASP A 90 0.61 -12.80 -8.94
CA ASP A 90 0.03 -13.86 -8.11
C ASP A 90 0.88 -14.02 -6.82
N GLY A 91 0.23 -14.08 -5.66
CA GLY A 91 0.91 -14.29 -4.38
C GLY A 91 1.74 -15.58 -4.33
N ALA A 92 1.33 -16.63 -5.05
CA ALA A 92 2.10 -17.88 -5.15
C ALA A 92 3.41 -17.67 -5.94
N GLU A 93 3.37 -16.87 -7.00
CA GLU A 93 4.54 -16.54 -7.81
C GLU A 93 5.48 -15.58 -7.08
N LEU A 94 4.94 -14.66 -6.27
CA LEU A 94 5.72 -13.70 -5.47
C LEU A 94 6.69 -14.43 -4.53
N PHE A 95 6.20 -15.45 -3.81
CA PHE A 95 7.05 -16.23 -2.90
C PHE A 95 8.13 -17.02 -3.65
N ALA A 96 7.79 -17.58 -4.81
CA ALA A 96 8.76 -18.29 -5.64
C ALA A 96 9.84 -17.35 -6.19
N ALA A 97 9.45 -16.16 -6.66
CA ALA A 97 10.35 -15.16 -7.24
C ALA A 97 11.31 -14.55 -6.19
N ALA A 98 10.83 -14.33 -4.97
CA ALA A 98 11.64 -13.77 -3.89
C ALA A 98 12.43 -14.84 -3.10
N ARG A 99 12.35 -16.12 -3.49
CA ARG A 99 13.04 -17.22 -2.80
C ARG A 99 14.56 -17.03 -2.83
N GLY A 100 15.17 -17.05 -1.65
CA GLY A 100 16.62 -16.83 -1.49
C GLY A 100 17.03 -15.36 -1.49
N SER A 101 16.07 -14.43 -1.62
CA SER A 101 16.31 -13.00 -1.43
C SER A 101 16.12 -12.59 0.04
N SER A 102 16.61 -11.41 0.40
CA SER A 102 16.35 -10.78 1.71
C SER A 102 14.94 -10.24 1.86
N LEU A 103 14.10 -10.30 0.82
CA LEU A 103 12.72 -9.82 0.84
C LEU A 103 11.76 -10.83 1.50
N LEU A 104 12.18 -12.09 1.67
CA LEU A 104 11.41 -13.11 2.37
C LEU A 104 12.07 -13.47 3.70
N ALA A 105 11.34 -13.26 4.78
CA ALA A 105 11.67 -13.85 6.07
C ALA A 105 10.85 -15.13 6.26
N GLN A 106 11.52 -16.26 6.48
CA GLN A 106 10.85 -17.51 6.85
C GLN A 106 10.69 -17.57 8.36
N GLY A 107 9.44 -17.68 8.81
CA GLY A 107 9.13 -17.94 10.21
C GLY A 107 9.44 -19.38 10.61
N PRO A 108 9.37 -19.70 11.91
CA PRO A 108 9.42 -21.09 12.36
C PRO A 108 8.29 -21.91 11.70
N PRO A 109 8.47 -23.24 11.53
CA PRO A 109 7.43 -24.10 10.99
C PRO A 109 6.13 -23.93 11.79
N VAL A 110 5.01 -23.80 11.09
CA VAL A 110 3.70 -23.80 11.72
C VAL A 110 3.53 -25.12 12.45
N ALA A 111 3.09 -25.09 13.72
CA ALA A 111 2.88 -26.29 14.51
C ALA A 111 1.96 -27.26 13.74
N ALA A 112 2.36 -28.54 13.69
CA ALA A 112 1.56 -29.60 13.11
C ALA A 112 0.82 -30.35 14.24
N PRO A 113 -0.48 -30.65 14.09
CA PRO A 113 -1.35 -30.27 12.98
C PRO A 113 -1.66 -28.76 12.98
N PRO A 114 -2.04 -28.17 11.82
CA PRO A 114 -2.57 -26.81 11.80
C PRO A 114 -3.68 -26.71 12.85
N PRO A 115 -3.72 -25.63 13.65
CA PRO A 115 -4.76 -25.46 14.66
C PRO A 115 -6.12 -25.60 13.99
N CYS A 116 -6.89 -26.60 14.40
CA CYS A 116 -8.25 -26.79 13.96
C CYS A 116 -9.19 -25.96 14.84
N PHE A 117 -10.25 -25.44 14.24
CA PHE A 117 -11.35 -24.85 15.00
C PHE A 117 -12.07 -25.97 15.76
N ASP A 118 -12.06 -25.90 17.09
CA ASP A 118 -12.89 -26.75 17.94
C ASP A 118 -14.23 -26.05 18.17
N ALA A 119 -15.31 -26.70 17.74
CA ALA A 119 -16.67 -26.17 17.83
C ALA A 119 -17.43 -26.68 19.06
N ALA A 120 -16.77 -27.43 19.95
CA ALA A 120 -17.36 -28.03 21.16
C ALA A 120 -17.74 -27.00 22.23
#